data_AF-A0A660L4F4-F1
#
_entry.id   AF-A0A660L4F4-F1
#
_cell.length_a   1.000
_cell.length_b   1.000
_cell.length_c   1.000
_cell.angle_alpha   90.00
_cell.angle_beta   90.00
_cell.angle_gamma   90.00
#
_symmetry.space_group_name_H-M   'P 1'
#
loop_
_entity.id
_entity.type
_entity.pdbx_description
1 polymer ?
#
loop_
_entity_poly.entity_id
_entity_poly.type
_entity_poly.pdbx_seq_one_letter_code
_entity_poly.pdbx_strand_id
1 'polypeptide(L)'
;MATHDPTNGGARAVEPDPRDKGLGELVKDLASQTSTLVRQEIKLAQAEVTEKGKVAGKGAGMLAGAAVVALLGLGALTAFLIIVLDSFLPLWLAALIVTLLWLALAAVLGLAGKNAIQKATPPAPQTVETVKEDIQWAKTQTGSAAR
;
A
#
# COMPACT_ATOMS: atom_id res chain seq x y z
N MET A 1 0.03 53.48 -78.22
CA MET A 1 1.48 53.25 -78.12
C MET A 1 1.89 53.61 -76.71
N ALA A 2 2.24 52.59 -75.89
CA ALA A 2 2.59 52.62 -74.44
C ALA A 2 1.52 53.26 -73.52
N THR A 3 1.08 52.65 -72.43
CA THR A 3 1.89 52.40 -71.22
C THR A 3 1.40 51.16 -70.45
N HIS A 4 2.35 50.32 -70.06
CA HIS A 4 2.16 49.18 -69.15
C HIS A 4 2.69 49.65 -67.79
N ASP A 5 1.87 49.67 -66.74
CA ASP A 5 2.28 49.92 -65.36
C ASP A 5 2.39 48.58 -64.62
N PRO A 6 3.58 48.17 -64.16
CA PRO A 6 3.77 46.98 -63.35
C PRO A 6 4.15 47.37 -61.92
N THR A 7 3.17 47.50 -61.04
CA THR A 7 3.38 47.56 -59.59
C THR A 7 2.49 46.53 -58.92
N ASN A 8 2.88 45.25 -58.97
CA ASN A 8 3.62 44.56 -57.92
C ASN A 8 3.15 44.90 -56.50
N GLY A 9 2.70 43.87 -55.77
CA GLY A 9 2.34 43.98 -54.37
C GLY A 9 1.40 42.91 -53.84
N GLY A 10 1.19 41.82 -54.58
CA GLY A 10 0.63 40.60 -54.00
C GLY A 10 1.63 40.06 -52.97
N ALA A 11 1.49 40.52 -51.72
CA ALA A 11 2.06 39.89 -50.55
C ALA A 11 1.49 38.47 -50.49
N ARG A 12 2.15 37.54 -51.19
CA ARG A 12 2.00 36.12 -50.97
C ARG A 12 2.36 35.93 -49.50
N ALA A 13 1.35 35.80 -48.65
CA ALA A 13 1.52 35.28 -47.31
C ALA A 13 2.33 33.99 -47.49
N VAL A 14 3.55 34.00 -46.97
CA VAL A 14 4.42 32.84 -46.94
C VAL A 14 3.65 31.80 -46.14
N GLU A 15 2.98 30.89 -46.85
CA GLU A 15 2.38 29.71 -46.24
C GLU A 15 3.54 28.93 -45.64
N PRO A 16 3.59 28.73 -44.32
CA PRO A 16 4.72 28.07 -43.68
C PRO A 16 4.88 26.66 -44.27
N ASP A 17 6.05 26.40 -44.84
CA ASP A 17 6.40 25.12 -45.46
C ASP A 17 6.27 23.98 -44.43
N PRO A 18 5.40 22.97 -44.65
CA PRO A 18 5.24 21.84 -43.74
C PRO A 18 6.52 21.00 -43.55
N ARG A 19 7.53 21.21 -44.41
CA ARG A 19 8.79 20.44 -44.45
C ARG A 19 9.86 20.95 -43.50
N ASP A 20 9.65 22.11 -42.86
CA ASP A 20 10.49 22.64 -41.79
C ASP A 20 10.05 22.18 -40.39
N LYS A 21 9.22 21.13 -40.29
CA LYS A 21 9.07 20.34 -39.07
C LYS A 21 10.35 19.55 -38.81
N GLY A 22 11.38 20.27 -38.39
CA GLY A 22 12.70 19.76 -38.13
C GLY A 22 12.69 18.73 -37.00
N LEU A 23 13.75 17.94 -36.93
CA LEU A 23 14.03 16.92 -35.91
C LEU A 23 13.69 17.34 -34.46
N GLY A 24 13.73 18.65 -34.15
CA GLY A 24 13.31 19.20 -32.86
C GLY A 24 11.81 19.04 -32.55
N GLU A 25 10.92 19.08 -33.54
CA GLU A 25 9.47 18.86 -33.35
C GLU A 25 9.17 17.39 -33.08
N LEU A 26 9.87 16.45 -33.74
CA LEU A 26 9.78 15.02 -33.48
C LEU A 26 10.28 14.64 -32.08
N VAL A 27 11.39 15.22 -31.63
CA VAL A 27 11.92 15.01 -30.27
C VAL A 27 10.95 15.59 -29.23
N LYS A 28 10.36 16.76 -29.50
CA LYS A 28 9.35 17.37 -28.63
C LYS A 28 8.08 16.51 -28.56
N ASP A 29 7.62 15.97 -29.68
CA ASP A 29 6.46 15.09 -29.73
C ASP A 29 6.72 13.78 -28.98
N LEU A 30 7.88 13.16 -29.17
CA LEU A 30 8.27 11.95 -28.45
C LEU A 30 8.38 12.20 -26.94
N ALA A 31 9.01 13.29 -26.53
CA ALA A 31 9.08 13.69 -25.12
C ALA A 31 7.68 13.96 -24.51
N SER A 32 6.76 14.54 -25.29
CA SER A 32 5.38 14.76 -24.87
C SER A 32 4.60 13.45 -24.73
N GLN A 33 4.82 12.49 -25.63
CA GLN A 33 4.20 11.16 -25.60
C GLN A 33 4.73 10.34 -24.43
N THR A 34 6.04 10.32 -24.19
CA THR A 34 6.64 9.67 -23.03
C THR A 34 6.13 10.29 -21.72
N SER A 35 6.05 11.63 -21.66
CA SER A 35 5.46 12.32 -20.50
C SER A 35 3.98 11.95 -20.28
N THR A 36 3.23 11.76 -21.36
CA THR A 36 1.83 11.35 -21.31
C THR A 36 1.71 9.90 -20.81
N LEU A 37 2.56 9.00 -21.30
CA LEU A 37 2.59 7.60 -20.89
C LEU A 37 2.93 7.47 -19.40
N VAL A 38 3.96 8.17 -18.92
CA VAL A 38 4.33 8.17 -17.50
C VAL A 38 3.16 8.67 -16.63
N ARG A 39 2.45 9.72 -17.06
CA ARG A 39 1.26 10.21 -16.35
C ARG A 39 0.12 9.19 -16.36
N GLN A 40 -0.04 8.41 -17.43
CA GLN A 40 -1.04 7.34 -17.51
C GLN A 40 -0.69 6.18 -16.57
N GLU A 41 0.58 5.78 -16.52
CA GLU A 41 1.04 4.71 -15.63
C GLU A 41 0.87 5.08 -14.15
N ILE A 42 1.16 6.33 -13.81
CA ILE A 42 0.88 6.87 -12.47
C ILE A 42 -0.62 6.83 -12.16
N LYS A 43 -1.48 7.25 -13.10
CA LYS A 43 -2.94 7.20 -12.91
C LYS A 43 -3.45 5.76 -12.77
N LEU A 44 -2.89 4.82 -13.54
CA LEU A 44 -3.23 3.42 -13.47
C LEU A 44 -2.80 2.80 -12.14
N ALA A 45 -1.56 3.03 -11.73
CA ALA A 45 -1.05 2.61 -10.43
C ALA A 45 -1.88 3.20 -9.27
N GLN A 46 -2.26 4.48 -9.38
CA GLN A 46 -3.14 5.12 -8.40
C GLN A 46 -4.52 4.46 -8.36
N ALA A 47 -5.10 4.13 -9.52
CA ALA A 47 -6.38 3.43 -9.60
C ALA A 47 -6.29 2.04 -8.98
N GLU A 48 -5.24 1.27 -9.28
CA GLU A 48 -5.02 -0.07 -8.74
C GLU A 48 -4.82 -0.05 -7.22
N VAL A 49 -3.99 0.87 -6.70
CA VAL A 49 -3.82 1.05 -5.25
C VAL A 49 -5.13 1.45 -4.58
N THR A 50 -5.92 2.32 -5.21
CA THR A 50 -7.23 2.73 -4.68
C THR A 50 -8.20 1.56 -4.65
N GLU A 51 -8.26 0.75 -5.70
CA GLU A 51 -9.15 -0.41 -5.79
C GLU A 51 -8.75 -1.49 -4.78
N LYS A 52 -7.46 -1.85 -4.73
CA LYS A 52 -6.91 -2.75 -3.72
C LYS A 52 -7.16 -2.22 -2.30
N GLY A 53 -6.99 -0.91 -2.09
CA GLY A 53 -7.25 -0.23 -0.83
C GLY A 53 -8.72 -0.30 -0.41
N LYS A 54 -9.66 -0.16 -1.34
CA LYS A 54 -11.10 -0.30 -1.06
C LYS A 54 -11.46 -1.72 -0.64
N VAL A 55 -10.94 -2.73 -1.35
CA VAL A 55 -11.20 -4.14 -1.01
C VAL A 55 -10.59 -4.48 0.34
N ALA A 56 -9.33 -4.11 0.56
CA ALA A 56 -8.66 -4.30 1.85
C ALA A 56 -9.37 -3.55 2.98
N GLY A 57 -9.81 -2.30 2.75
CA GLY A 57 -10.54 -1.49 3.71
C GLY A 57 -11.91 -2.08 4.07
N LYS A 58 -12.67 -2.57 3.08
CA LYS A 58 -13.93 -3.29 3.32
C LYS A 58 -13.69 -4.55 4.15
N GLY A 59 -12.66 -5.33 3.80
CA GLY A 59 -12.28 -6.53 4.55
C GLY A 59 -11.90 -6.21 6.00
N ALA A 60 -11.06 -5.20 6.21
CA ALA A 60 -10.68 -4.74 7.54
C ALA A 60 -11.90 -4.25 8.35
N GLY A 61 -12.81 -3.50 7.73
CA GLY A 61 -14.06 -3.07 8.36
C GLY A 61 -14.97 -4.24 8.75
N MET A 62 -15.11 -5.24 7.87
CA MET A 62 -15.86 -6.47 8.18
C MET A 62 -15.23 -7.26 9.33
N LEU A 63 -13.90 -7.40 9.36
CA LEU A 63 -13.19 -8.06 10.46
C LEU A 63 -13.36 -7.31 11.78
N ALA A 64 -13.26 -5.98 11.76
CA ALA A 64 -13.51 -5.16 12.93
C ALA A 64 -14.96 -5.32 13.44
N GLY A 65 -15.94 -5.28 12.53
CA GLY A 65 -17.35 -5.53 12.87
C GLY A 65 -17.58 -6.92 13.46
N ALA A 66 -16.98 -7.95 12.84
CA ALA A 66 -17.04 -9.33 13.33
C ALA A 66 -16.41 -9.46 14.73
N ALA A 67 -15.29 -8.78 15.00
CA ALA A 67 -14.65 -8.77 16.31
C ALA A 67 -15.55 -8.14 17.38
N VAL A 68 -16.24 -7.04 17.06
CA VAL A 68 -17.21 -6.41 17.98
C VAL A 68 -18.39 -7.36 18.27
N VAL A 69 -18.98 -7.96 17.23
CA VAL A 69 -20.08 -8.93 17.40
C VAL A 69 -19.63 -10.14 18.21
N ALA A 70 -18.43 -10.66 17.94
CA ALA A 70 -17.86 -11.76 18.71
C ALA A 70 -17.64 -11.39 20.17
N LEU A 71 -17.18 -10.17 20.47
CA LEU A 71 -17.01 -9.67 21.84
C LEU A 71 -18.35 -9.58 22.59
N LEU A 72 -19.40 -9.06 21.93
CA LEU A 72 -20.75 -9.03 22.51
C LEU A 72 -21.29 -10.45 22.75
N GLY A 73 -21.11 -11.35 21.78
CA GLY A 73 -21.48 -12.76 21.91
C GLY A 73 -20.73 -13.46 23.04
N LEU A 74 -19.45 -13.14 23.25
CA LEU A 74 -18.64 -13.66 24.35
C LEU A 74 -19.17 -13.20 25.71
N GLY A 75 -19.58 -11.93 25.81
CA GLY A 75 -20.23 -11.39 27.01
C GLY A 75 -21.56 -12.08 27.30
N ALA A 76 -22.41 -12.25 26.28
CA ALA A 76 -23.68 -12.98 26.41
C ALA A 76 -23.46 -14.45 26.81
N LEU A 77 -22.48 -15.12 26.21
CA LEU A 77 -22.10 -16.50 26.57
C LEU A 77 -21.59 -16.58 28.01
N THR A 78 -20.77 -15.61 28.45
CA THR A 78 -20.30 -15.54 29.83
C THR A 78 -21.47 -15.43 30.80
N ALA A 79 -22.40 -14.51 30.56
CA ALA A 79 -23.60 -14.36 31.38
C ALA A 79 -24.45 -15.64 31.37
N PHE A 80 -24.65 -16.25 30.21
CA PHE A 80 -25.39 -17.51 30.07
C PHE A 80 -24.76 -18.63 30.91
N LEU A 81 -23.44 -18.84 30.82
CA LEU A 81 -22.75 -19.86 31.59
C LEU A 81 -22.90 -19.62 33.10
N ILE A 82 -22.76 -18.36 33.55
CA ILE A 82 -22.95 -18.01 34.96
C ILE A 82 -24.37 -18.35 35.42
N ILE A 83 -25.39 -17.97 34.66
CA ILE A 83 -26.81 -18.24 35.00
C ILE A 83 -27.07 -19.75 35.06
N VAL A 84 -26.53 -20.52 34.12
CA VAL A 84 -26.69 -21.99 34.12
C VAL A 84 -26.01 -22.60 35.34
N LEU A 85 -24.81 -22.15 35.70
CA LEU A 85 -24.09 -22.67 36.87
C LEU A 85 -24.74 -22.24 38.19
N ASP A 86 -25.31 -21.03 38.25
CA ASP A 86 -26.02 -20.51 39.43
C ASP A 86 -27.19 -21.41 39.86
N SER A 87 -27.75 -22.19 38.92
CA SER A 87 -28.78 -23.19 39.22
C SER A 87 -28.28 -24.37 40.08
N PHE A 88 -26.96 -24.56 40.18
CA PHE A 88 -26.34 -25.68 40.91
C PHE A 88 -25.46 -25.24 42.09
N LEU A 89 -24.98 -24.00 42.09
CA LEU A 89 -24.05 -23.47 43.09
C LEU A 89 -24.21 -21.94 43.25
N PRO A 90 -23.70 -21.32 44.33
CA PRO A 90 -23.87 -19.88 44.53
C PRO A 90 -23.25 -19.04 43.41
N LEU A 91 -23.91 -17.94 43.03
CA LEU A 91 -23.51 -17.01 41.98
C LEU A 91 -22.02 -16.63 41.98
N TRP A 92 -21.44 -16.36 43.15
CA TRP A 92 -20.03 -15.96 43.25
C TRP A 92 -19.09 -17.08 42.78
N LEU A 93 -19.43 -18.33 43.06
CA LEU A 93 -18.64 -19.49 42.68
C LEU A 93 -18.85 -19.83 41.20
N ALA A 94 -20.05 -19.60 40.66
CA ALA A 94 -20.35 -19.72 39.24
C ALA A 94 -19.53 -18.73 38.41
N ALA A 95 -19.53 -17.46 38.83
CA ALA A 95 -18.71 -16.41 38.21
C ALA A 95 -17.21 -16.74 38.28
N LEU A 96 -16.73 -17.27 39.41
CA LEU A 96 -15.32 -17.67 39.57
C LEU A 96 -14.93 -18.80 38.60
N ILE A 97 -15.76 -19.85 38.47
CA ILE A 97 -15.50 -20.97 37.57
C ILE A 97 -15.44 -20.50 36.11
N VAL A 98 -16.39 -19.68 35.67
CA VAL A 98 -16.40 -19.15 34.30
C VAL A 98 -15.19 -18.23 34.06
N THR A 99 -14.77 -17.45 35.06
CA THR A 99 -13.56 -16.63 34.99
C THR A 99 -12.31 -17.50 34.81
N LEU A 100 -12.16 -18.57 35.59
CA LEU A 100 -11.04 -19.50 35.45
C LEU A 100 -11.02 -20.18 34.08
N LEU A 101 -12.20 -20.52 33.54
CA LEU A 101 -12.33 -21.07 32.20
C LEU A 101 -11.80 -20.10 31.13
N TRP A 102 -12.16 -18.81 31.22
CA TRP A 102 -11.63 -17.80 30.30
C TRP A 102 -10.13 -17.56 30.46
N LEU A 103 -9.60 -17.57 31.69
CA LEU A 103 -8.17 -17.44 31.93
C LEU A 103 -7.37 -18.62 31.37
N ALA A 104 -7.89 -19.85 31.51
CA ALA A 104 -7.27 -21.03 30.92
C ALA A 104 -7.25 -20.93 29.38
N LEU A 105 -8.36 -20.54 28.77
CA LEU A 105 -8.44 -20.34 27.32
C LEU A 105 -7.48 -19.23 26.84
N ALA A 106 -7.43 -18.11 27.55
CA ALA A 106 -6.53 -16.99 27.26
C ALA A 106 -5.06 -17.40 27.39
N ALA A 107 -4.70 -18.22 28.38
CA ALA A 107 -3.35 -18.75 28.52
C ALA A 107 -2.99 -19.63 27.30
N VAL A 108 -3.86 -20.56 26.90
CA VAL A 108 -3.61 -21.42 25.72
C VAL A 108 -3.43 -20.59 24.45
N LEU A 109 -4.34 -19.64 24.19
CA LEU A 109 -4.26 -18.76 23.03
C LEU A 109 -3.00 -17.87 23.07
N GLY A 110 -2.66 -17.31 24.24
CA GLY A 110 -1.48 -16.48 24.42
C GLY A 110 -0.19 -17.24 24.17
N LEU A 111 -0.08 -18.48 24.67
CA LEU A 111 1.06 -19.34 24.42
C LEU A 111 1.15 -19.77 22.94
N ALA A 112 0.02 -20.16 22.34
CA ALA A 112 -0.03 -20.51 20.93
C ALA A 112 0.36 -19.33 20.02
N GLY A 113 -0.16 -18.13 20.31
CA GLY A 113 0.17 -16.89 19.59
C GLY A 113 1.65 -16.52 19.74
N LYS A 114 2.19 -16.58 20.96
CA LYS A 114 3.63 -16.38 21.21
C LYS A 114 4.46 -17.36 20.38
N ASN A 115 4.11 -18.63 20.37
CA ASN A 115 4.83 -19.66 19.62
C ASN A 115 4.73 -19.44 18.10
N ALA A 116 3.57 -18.99 17.60
CA ALA A 116 3.39 -18.68 16.19
C ALA A 116 4.26 -17.48 15.77
N ILE A 117 4.31 -16.41 16.56
CA ILE A 117 5.17 -15.24 16.32
C ILE A 117 6.65 -15.65 16.33
N GLN A 118 7.06 -16.47 17.30
CA GLN A 118 8.44 -16.96 17.39
C GLN A 118 8.85 -17.81 16.18
N LYS A 119 7.92 -18.60 15.62
CA LYS A 119 8.16 -19.38 14.40
C LYS A 119 8.17 -18.51 13.13
N ALA A 120 7.35 -17.47 13.10
CA ALA A 120 7.24 -16.56 11.96
C ALA A 120 8.35 -15.50 11.91
N THR A 121 9.07 -15.30 13.02
CA THR A 121 10.24 -14.42 13.10
C THR A 121 11.49 -15.25 12.78
N PRO A 122 12.18 -15.03 11.66
CA PRO A 122 13.47 -15.67 11.41
C PRO A 122 14.43 -15.33 12.56
N PRO A 123 15.34 -16.22 12.99
CA PRO A 123 16.41 -15.83 13.89
C PRO A 123 17.18 -14.70 13.20
N ALA A 124 16.99 -13.47 13.68
CA ALA A 124 17.76 -12.32 13.24
C ALA A 124 19.15 -12.42 13.88
N PRO A 125 20.14 -12.90 13.12
CA PRO A 125 21.36 -12.10 13.01
C PRO A 125 21.84 -11.87 11.56
N GLN A 126 21.48 -12.73 10.60
CA GLN A 126 22.15 -12.71 9.28
C GLN A 126 21.72 -11.55 8.39
N THR A 127 20.44 -11.18 8.35
CA THR A 127 19.96 -10.07 7.48
C THR A 127 20.47 -8.71 7.93
N VAL A 128 20.68 -8.52 9.25
CA VAL A 128 21.23 -7.27 9.78
C VAL A 128 22.74 -7.20 9.62
N GLU A 129 23.44 -8.34 9.66
CA GLU A 129 24.88 -8.41 9.32
C GLU A 129 25.11 -8.16 7.82
N THR A 130 24.35 -8.79 6.92
CA THR A 130 24.49 -8.55 5.47
C THR A 130 24.19 -7.09 5.10
N VAL A 131 23.13 -6.49 5.67
CA VAL A 131 22.84 -5.06 5.44
C VAL A 131 23.93 -4.15 6.02
N LYS A 132 24.55 -4.51 7.15
CA LYS A 132 25.69 -3.77 7.71
C LYS A 132 26.95 -3.91 6.85
N GLU A 133 27.23 -5.10 6.32
CA GLU A 133 28.33 -5.36 5.39
C GLU A 133 28.13 -4.60 4.08
N ASP A 134 26.91 -4.56 3.53
CA ASP A 134 26.60 -3.82 2.30
C ASP A 134 26.80 -2.31 2.48
N ILE A 135 26.41 -1.76 3.65
CA ILE A 135 26.65 -0.34 3.99
C ILE A 135 28.14 -0.06 4.17
N GLN A 136 28.90 -0.99 4.76
CA GLN A 136 30.35 -0.85 4.92
C GLN A 136 31.06 -0.89 3.56
N TRP A 137 30.69 -1.83 2.69
CA TRP A 137 31.23 -1.95 1.33
C TRP A 137 30.96 -0.68 0.50
N ALA A 138 29.73 -0.16 0.52
CA ALA A 138 29.37 1.08 -0.18
C ALA A 138 30.15 2.32 0.33
N LYS A 139 30.45 2.39 1.63
CA LYS A 139 31.30 3.45 2.19
C LYS A 139 32.75 3.34 1.75
N THR A 140 33.30 2.13 1.65
CA THR A 140 34.68 1.91 1.20
C THR A 140 34.87 2.21 -0.29
N GLN A 141 33.87 1.93 -1.13
CA GLN A 141 33.94 2.17 -2.58
C GLN A 141 34.03 3.66 -2.92
N THR A 142 33.31 4.51 -2.16
CA THR A 142 33.28 5.97 -2.40
C THR A 142 34.57 6.67 -1.93
N GLY A 143 35.36 6.05 -1.04
CA GLY A 143 36.65 6.57 -0.59
C GLY A 143 37.82 6.29 -1.55
N SER A 144 37.66 5.35 -2.48
CA SER A 144 38.72 4.92 -3.41
C SER A 144 38.70 5.63 -4.76
N ALA A 145 37.65 6.41 -5.06
CA ALA A 145 37.51 7.19 -6.30
C ALA A 145 37.99 8.66 -6.18
N ALA A 146 38.49 9.06 -5.00
CA ALA A 146 38.93 10.43 -4.71
C ALA A 146 40.45 10.58 -4.51
N ARG A 147 41.25 9.63 -5.03
CA ARG A 147 42.72 9.72 -5.05
C ARG A 147 43.25 9.57 -6.47
#